data_AF-A0A7R8X9S9-F1
#
_entry.id   AF-A0A7R8X9S9-F1
#
_cell.length_a   1.000
_cell.length_b   1.000
_cell.length_c   1.000
_cell.angle_alpha   90.00
_cell.angle_beta   90.00
_cell.angle_gamma   90.00
#
_symmetry.space_group_name_H-M   'P 1'
#
loop_
_entity.id
_entity.type
_entity.pdbx_description
1 polymer ?
#
loop_
_entity_poly.entity_id
_entity_poly.type
_entity_poly.pdbx_seq_one_letter_code
_entity_poly.pdbx_strand_id
1 'polypeptide(L)'
;MNNFAKLWNNRGQNCEEIPVKSIPEPGKAPDLEEILSNILGKMEELAKDNTELKRSNARLNVENVNIRSHLNVMEERVQYLEAVTRQITPPTCGSLADLGITRTGTYLVDPDGVLRGDPPIQYDCLSTALKAGETQNARWVDRHGDPQYYWDGAHAEKHMCRCGLTDECVDPTLPCNCDAEAPQWESDSGAITNRTALPITELRFGGLRLDFQQARHTLGALVCKGHNPLDRPTRSCSSLRQAGHTRTGYYLINTREGRLDVALCQMDLDETDPKFQLETGARIAVENVYFDAYLVNYQTNSGRIRFDGTEVNIGDAMSPSTGIFTAPTPGIYAFHLHYFSDIETQVNLRQNGIVKGQAYADDVYGYDDGQTPGQSILLTLDAGDQVDAYLDFGSAGSTSDRNVHFVGYLLYPL
;
A
#
# COMPACT_ATOMS: atom_id res chain seq x y z
N MET A 1 -18.04 -19.08 -103.25
CA MET A 1 -18.91 -18.70 -104.37
C MET A 1 -18.47 -17.34 -104.87
N ASN A 2 -18.27 -17.27 -106.18
CA ASN A 2 -17.78 -16.17 -106.99
C ASN A 2 -18.46 -14.80 -106.80
N ASN A 3 -17.63 -13.77 -107.06
CA ASN A 3 -17.89 -12.58 -107.88
C ASN A 3 -18.99 -11.61 -107.44
N PHE A 4 -18.64 -10.32 -107.39
CA PHE A 4 -18.85 -9.47 -108.56
C PHE A 4 -18.05 -8.16 -108.43
N ALA A 5 -17.00 -8.05 -109.26
CA ALA A 5 -16.53 -6.78 -109.76
C ALA A 5 -17.61 -6.16 -110.68
N LYS A 6 -17.83 -4.83 -110.56
CA LYS A 6 -18.46 -3.88 -111.49
C LYS A 6 -18.80 -2.63 -110.65
N LEU A 7 -18.37 -1.41 -110.90
CA LEU A 7 -18.06 -0.72 -112.15
C LEU A 7 -17.17 0.51 -111.86
N TRP A 8 -16.10 0.63 -112.65
CA TRP A 8 -15.64 1.91 -113.16
C TRP A 8 -16.75 2.58 -114.00
N ASN A 9 -17.02 3.88 -113.78
CA ASN A 9 -17.06 4.90 -114.85
C ASN A 9 -17.47 6.29 -114.33
N ASN A 10 -16.51 7.22 -114.26
CA ASN A 10 -16.41 8.36 -115.19
C ASN A 10 -15.28 9.29 -114.72
N ARG A 11 -14.21 9.40 -115.53
CA ARG A 11 -13.78 10.59 -116.29
C ARG A 11 -13.46 11.80 -115.40
N GLY A 12 -12.27 12.38 -115.36
CA GLY A 12 -11.07 12.28 -116.18
C GLY A 12 -10.23 13.55 -115.94
N GLN A 13 -8.94 13.47 -116.25
CA GLN A 13 -7.98 14.59 -116.46
C GLN A 13 -7.50 15.39 -115.24
N ASN A 14 -6.34 15.02 -114.69
CA ASN A 14 -5.04 15.64 -115.00
C ASN A 14 -3.97 15.00 -114.09
N CYS A 15 -3.07 14.21 -114.67
CA CYS A 15 -1.88 13.72 -113.98
C CYS A 15 -0.72 14.64 -114.33
N GLU A 16 -0.22 15.39 -113.34
CA GLU A 16 1.13 15.97 -113.42
C GLU A 16 2.14 14.94 -112.88
N GLU A 17 3.15 14.68 -113.70
CA GLU A 17 4.31 13.86 -113.36
C GLU A 17 5.20 14.62 -112.36
N ILE A 18 5.51 13.98 -111.22
CA ILE A 18 6.56 14.46 -110.33
C ILE A 18 7.67 13.39 -110.26
N PRO A 19 8.94 13.74 -110.55
CA PRO A 19 10.01 12.78 -110.75
C PRO A 19 10.59 12.27 -109.43
N VAL A 20 10.98 10.99 -109.45
CA VAL A 20 11.63 10.27 -108.34
C VAL A 20 13.15 10.47 -108.41
N LYS A 21 13.74 10.99 -107.32
CA LYS A 21 15.08 10.73 -106.71
C LYS A 21 15.40 11.92 -105.78
N SER A 22 15.80 11.80 -104.51
CA SER A 22 16.58 10.79 -103.78
C SER A 22 16.17 10.75 -102.29
N ILE A 23 16.34 9.59 -101.65
CA ILE A 23 16.02 9.33 -100.23
C ILE A 23 17.22 9.77 -99.35
N PRO A 24 17.03 10.59 -98.31
CA PRO A 24 18.00 10.75 -97.22
C PRO A 24 17.72 9.74 -96.10
N GLU A 25 18.80 9.16 -95.55
CA GLU A 25 18.80 8.11 -94.53
C GLU A 25 18.08 8.48 -93.21
N PRO A 26 17.54 7.48 -92.47
CA PRO A 26 16.79 7.71 -91.26
C PRO A 26 17.68 8.19 -90.11
N GLY A 27 17.41 9.40 -89.60
CA GLY A 27 18.00 9.91 -88.37
C GLY A 27 17.60 9.04 -87.17
N LYS A 28 18.60 8.64 -86.38
CA LYS A 28 18.50 7.75 -85.20
C LYS A 28 17.31 8.14 -84.31
N ALA A 29 16.34 7.23 -84.19
CA ALA A 29 15.43 7.22 -83.06
C ALA A 29 16.26 7.17 -81.76
N PRO A 30 15.83 7.82 -80.65
CA PRO A 30 16.51 7.67 -79.37
C PRO A 30 16.63 6.17 -79.07
N ASP A 31 17.84 5.73 -78.73
CA ASP A 31 18.14 4.31 -78.58
C ASP A 31 17.23 3.72 -77.51
N LEU A 32 16.23 2.96 -77.96
CA LEU A 32 15.23 2.37 -77.09
C LEU A 32 15.91 1.46 -76.05
N GLU A 33 17.07 0.88 -76.40
CA GLU A 33 17.87 0.06 -75.49
C GLU A 33 18.48 0.88 -74.35
N GLU A 34 18.94 2.12 -74.62
CA GLU A 34 19.51 3.00 -73.58
C GLU A 34 18.43 3.47 -72.60
N ILE A 35 17.25 3.83 -73.10
CA ILE A 35 16.11 4.21 -72.25
C ILE A 35 15.63 3.01 -71.42
N LEU A 36 15.51 1.83 -72.04
CA LEU A 36 15.11 0.60 -71.35
C LEU A 36 16.13 0.20 -70.28
N SER A 37 17.42 0.29 -70.57
CA SER A 37 18.51 0.03 -69.62
C SER A 37 18.46 0.97 -68.42
N ASN A 38 18.23 2.27 -68.65
CA ASN A 38 18.09 3.26 -67.57
C ASN A 38 16.83 3.03 -66.70
N ILE A 39 15.70 2.63 -67.31
CA ILE A 39 14.47 2.30 -66.57
C ILE A 39 14.67 1.04 -65.75
N LEU A 40 15.29 0.00 -66.32
CA LEU A 40 15.60 -1.25 -65.61
C LEU A 40 16.52 -0.98 -64.42
N GLY A 41 17.57 -0.18 -64.59
CA GLY A 41 18.47 0.21 -63.50
C GLY A 41 17.73 0.91 -62.35
N LYS A 42 16.84 1.87 -62.67
CA LYS A 42 16.00 2.54 -61.66
C LYS A 42 15.00 1.59 -60.99
N MET A 43 14.45 0.63 -61.72
CA MET A 43 13.56 -0.38 -61.14
C MET A 43 14.28 -1.30 -60.16
N GLU A 44 15.52 -1.68 -60.45
CA GLU A 44 16.36 -2.46 -59.53
C GLU A 44 16.74 -1.68 -58.27
N GLU A 45 17.05 -0.39 -58.40
CA GLU A 45 17.33 0.50 -57.27
C GLU A 45 16.09 0.65 -56.36
N LEU A 46 14.92 0.93 -56.95
CA LEU A 46 13.65 0.99 -56.22
C LEU A 46 13.30 -0.34 -55.53
N ALA A 47 13.65 -1.48 -56.13
CA ALA A 47 13.44 -2.79 -55.52
C ALA A 47 14.34 -3.01 -54.29
N LYS A 48 15.59 -2.51 -54.32
CA LYS A 48 16.49 -2.54 -53.17
C LYS A 48 15.97 -1.66 -52.04
N ASP A 49 15.57 -0.42 -52.35
CA ASP A 49 15.02 0.52 -51.36
C ASP A 49 13.75 -0.02 -50.71
N ASN A 50 12.85 -0.62 -51.49
CA ASN A 50 11.64 -1.25 -50.96
C ASN A 50 11.97 -2.43 -50.03
N THR A 51 13.03 -3.17 -50.32
CA THR A 51 13.49 -4.26 -49.45
C THR A 51 14.07 -3.73 -48.14
N GLU A 52 14.81 -2.64 -48.18
CA GLU A 52 15.35 -1.96 -47.01
C GLU A 52 14.24 -1.34 -46.15
N LEU A 53 13.27 -0.67 -46.77
CA LEU A 53 12.08 -0.14 -46.11
C LEU A 53 11.28 -1.25 -45.40
N LYS A 54 11.11 -2.41 -46.04
CA LYS A 54 10.45 -3.57 -45.39
C LYS A 54 11.21 -4.05 -44.16
N ARG A 55 12.55 -4.08 -44.22
CA ARG A 55 13.40 -4.45 -43.06
C ARG A 55 13.31 -3.42 -41.94
N SER A 56 13.33 -2.13 -42.28
CA SER A 56 13.17 -1.04 -41.32
C SER A 56 11.80 -1.09 -40.63
N ASN A 57 10.74 -1.30 -41.41
CA ASN A 57 9.37 -1.42 -40.88
C ASN A 57 9.21 -2.65 -39.97
N ALA A 58 9.87 -3.76 -40.29
CA ALA A 58 9.88 -4.93 -39.42
C ALA A 58 10.61 -4.66 -38.08
N ARG A 59 11.73 -3.92 -38.10
CA ARG A 59 12.43 -3.49 -36.87
C ARG A 59 11.57 -2.57 -36.02
N LEU A 60 10.95 -1.56 -36.62
CA LEU A 60 10.05 -0.63 -35.94
C LEU A 60 8.84 -1.34 -35.33
N ASN A 61 8.31 -2.38 -35.98
CA ASN A 61 7.22 -3.18 -35.42
C ASN A 61 7.65 -3.94 -34.16
N VAL A 62 8.84 -4.54 -34.16
CA VAL A 62 9.39 -5.22 -32.97
C VAL A 62 9.63 -4.22 -31.84
N GLU A 63 10.18 -3.05 -32.15
CA GLU A 63 10.43 -1.99 -31.18
C GLU A 63 9.13 -1.44 -30.58
N ASN A 64 8.09 -1.23 -31.39
CA ASN A 64 6.77 -0.83 -30.92
C ASN A 64 6.13 -1.85 -29.97
N VAL A 65 6.29 -3.16 -30.25
CA VAL A 65 5.80 -4.22 -29.36
C VAL A 65 6.55 -4.19 -28.02
N ASN A 66 7.86 -3.99 -28.06
CA ASN A 66 8.67 -3.89 -26.84
C ASN A 66 8.33 -2.65 -26.00
N ILE A 67 8.14 -1.49 -26.65
CA ILE A 67 7.73 -0.25 -25.97
C ILE A 67 6.36 -0.42 -25.32
N ARG A 68 5.38 -1.04 -26.00
CA ARG A 68 4.06 -1.32 -25.41
C ARG A 68 4.14 -2.25 -24.20
N SER A 69 5.01 -3.26 -24.26
CA SER A 69 5.26 -4.15 -23.12
C SER A 69 5.80 -3.38 -21.91
N HIS A 70 6.82 -2.54 -22.12
CA HIS A 70 7.34 -1.69 -21.05
C HIS A 70 6.33 -0.67 -20.53
N LEU A 71 5.47 -0.13 -21.39
CA LEU A 71 4.40 0.78 -21.00
C LEU A 71 3.41 0.09 -20.07
N ASN A 72 2.96 -1.12 -20.40
CA ASN A 72 2.07 -1.91 -19.54
C ASN A 72 2.69 -2.20 -18.17
N VAL A 73 3.97 -2.60 -18.15
CA VAL A 73 4.70 -2.83 -16.88
C VAL A 73 4.84 -1.54 -16.07
N MET A 74 5.08 -0.40 -16.71
CA MET A 74 5.12 0.89 -16.03
C MET A 74 3.74 1.29 -15.48
N GLU A 75 2.66 1.10 -16.24
CA GLU A 75 1.29 1.36 -15.80
C GLU A 75 0.90 0.49 -14.61
N GLU A 76 1.23 -0.80 -14.62
CA GLU A 76 1.00 -1.69 -13.47
C GLU A 76 1.79 -1.27 -12.23
N ARG A 77 3.07 -0.86 -12.41
CA ARG A 77 3.88 -0.36 -11.29
C ARG A 77 3.36 0.96 -10.74
N VAL A 78 2.86 1.85 -11.60
CA VAL A 78 2.21 3.11 -11.18
C VAL A 78 0.93 2.81 -10.44
N GLN A 79 0.05 1.93 -10.94
CA GLN A 79 -1.17 1.53 -10.23
C GLN A 79 -0.86 0.85 -8.90
N TYR A 80 0.18 0.03 -8.83
CA TYR A 80 0.66 -0.58 -7.58
C TYR A 80 1.22 0.48 -6.63
N LEU A 81 2.04 1.41 -7.11
CA LEU A 81 2.56 2.53 -6.31
C LEU A 81 1.42 3.46 -5.84
N GLU A 82 0.41 3.71 -6.65
CA GLU A 82 -0.80 4.45 -6.28
C GLU A 82 -1.62 3.69 -5.24
N ALA A 83 -1.75 2.37 -5.37
CA ALA A 83 -2.42 1.52 -4.38
C ALA A 83 -1.66 1.45 -3.04
N VAL A 84 -0.33 1.43 -3.08
CA VAL A 84 0.55 1.42 -1.89
C VAL A 84 0.63 2.79 -1.24
N THR A 85 0.69 3.89 -2.01
CA THR A 85 0.66 5.26 -1.47
C THR A 85 -0.70 5.62 -0.87
N ARG A 86 -1.80 5.09 -1.43
CA ARG A 86 -3.14 5.13 -0.81
C ARG A 86 -3.22 4.41 0.55
N GLN A 87 -2.24 3.57 0.91
CA GLN A 87 -2.20 2.88 2.20
C GLN A 87 -1.25 3.52 3.23
N ILE A 88 -0.36 4.43 2.83
CA ILE A 88 0.72 4.95 3.70
C ILE A 88 1.02 6.43 3.40
N THR A 89 0.01 7.30 3.35
CA THR A 89 0.25 8.74 3.36
C THR A 89 0.02 9.26 4.78
N PRO A 90 1.06 9.64 5.54
CA PRO A 90 0.89 10.04 6.93
C PRO A 90 0.16 11.38 7.06
N PRO A 91 -0.57 11.62 8.15
CA PRO A 91 -1.44 12.77 8.26
C PRO A 91 -0.73 14.10 8.48
N THR A 92 0.54 14.05 8.89
CA THR A 92 1.34 15.24 9.17
C THR A 92 2.82 15.01 8.89
N CYS A 93 3.58 16.11 8.75
CA CYS A 93 5.04 16.07 8.73
C CYS A 93 5.65 15.46 10.01
N GLY A 94 4.97 15.57 11.15
CA GLY A 94 5.38 14.91 12.39
C GLY A 94 5.28 13.38 12.30
N SER A 95 4.18 12.89 11.70
CA SER A 95 3.99 11.45 11.48
C SER A 95 5.01 10.87 10.48
N LEU A 96 5.44 11.69 9.51
CA LEU A 96 6.55 11.35 8.62
C LEU A 96 7.89 11.25 9.39
N ALA A 97 8.13 12.17 10.33
CA ALA A 97 9.33 12.14 11.17
C ALA A 97 9.38 10.92 12.09
N ASP A 98 8.24 10.50 12.67
CA ASP A 98 8.11 9.30 13.51
C ASP A 98 8.39 8.00 12.72
N LEU A 99 8.11 8.00 11.41
CA LEU A 99 8.47 6.91 10.48
C LEU A 99 9.94 6.95 10.02
N GLY A 100 10.75 7.85 10.57
CA GLY A 100 12.17 7.98 10.25
C GLY A 100 12.47 8.88 9.03
N ILE A 101 11.48 9.58 8.49
CA ILE A 101 11.68 10.53 7.38
C ILE A 101 12.00 11.91 7.96
N THR A 102 13.30 12.21 8.07
CA THR A 102 13.81 13.41 8.74
C THR A 102 14.44 14.45 7.80
N ARG A 103 14.43 14.19 6.49
CA ARG A 103 14.98 15.11 5.49
C ARG A 103 13.96 16.20 5.16
N THR A 104 14.40 17.45 5.07
CA THR A 104 13.57 18.57 4.65
C THR A 104 13.23 18.45 3.16
N GLY A 105 11.95 18.58 2.80
CA GLY A 105 11.46 18.47 1.43
C GLY A 105 9.94 18.64 1.35
N THR A 106 9.40 18.58 0.15
CA THR A 106 7.95 18.59 -0.10
C THR A 106 7.44 17.15 -0.07
N TYR A 107 6.48 16.87 0.79
CA TYR A 107 5.89 15.54 0.97
C TYR A 107 4.37 15.59 0.83
N LEU A 108 3.79 14.51 0.30
CA LEU A 108 2.35 14.29 0.35
C LEU A 108 1.98 13.90 1.79
N VAL A 109 1.06 14.66 2.38
CA VAL A 109 0.44 14.38 3.67
C VAL A 109 -1.06 14.22 3.44
N ASP A 110 -1.70 13.36 4.23
CA ASP A 110 -3.14 13.04 4.16
C ASP A 110 -3.80 13.47 5.48
N PRO A 111 -4.09 14.78 5.66
CA PRO A 111 -4.48 15.31 6.95
C PRO A 111 -5.81 14.75 7.46
N ASP A 112 -6.65 14.22 6.59
CA ASP A 112 -7.97 13.62 6.84
C ASP A 112 -7.92 12.12 7.14
N GLY A 113 -6.78 11.47 6.88
CA GLY A 113 -6.51 10.08 7.21
C GLY A 113 -7.08 9.09 6.19
N VAL A 114 -6.58 7.84 6.27
CA VAL A 114 -6.78 6.76 5.30
C VAL A 114 -8.22 6.68 4.79
N LEU A 115 -8.41 7.08 3.53
CA LEU A 115 -9.62 6.89 2.72
C LEU A 115 -10.87 7.68 3.18
N ARG A 116 -10.74 8.89 3.74
CA ARG A 116 -11.88 9.81 3.98
C ARG A 116 -11.89 11.00 3.03
N GLY A 117 -11.78 10.74 1.73
CA GLY A 117 -11.82 11.74 0.67
C GLY A 117 -13.19 12.41 0.44
N ASP A 118 -13.92 12.77 1.49
CA ASP A 118 -15.04 13.71 1.32
C ASP A 118 -14.45 15.13 1.28
N PRO A 119 -14.58 15.86 0.16
CA PRO A 119 -14.14 17.23 0.08
C PRO A 119 -14.78 18.05 1.20
N PRO A 120 -14.14 19.14 1.65
CA PRO A 120 -14.77 20.05 2.61
C PRO A 120 -16.02 20.69 1.96
N ILE A 121 -16.63 21.70 2.58
CA ILE A 121 -17.80 22.31 1.95
C ILE A 121 -17.42 22.81 0.54
N GLN A 122 -18.16 22.34 -0.47
CA GLN A 122 -17.97 22.72 -1.86
C GLN A 122 -19.33 23.04 -2.48
N TYR A 123 -19.35 24.10 -3.28
CA TYR A 123 -20.49 24.57 -4.02
C TYR A 123 -20.11 24.78 -5.48
N ASP A 124 -20.74 24.02 -6.37
CA ASP A 124 -20.61 24.20 -7.82
C ASP A 124 -21.84 24.94 -8.34
N CYS A 125 -21.63 25.90 -9.23
CA CYS A 125 -22.67 26.80 -9.70
C CYS A 125 -22.64 26.99 -11.21
N LEU A 126 -23.82 27.18 -11.80
CA LEU A 126 -24.03 27.56 -13.18
C LEU A 126 -25.08 28.68 -13.23
N SER A 127 -24.65 29.88 -13.61
CA SER A 127 -25.49 31.08 -13.67
C SER A 127 -26.23 31.41 -12.38
N THR A 128 -25.63 31.12 -11.22
CA THR A 128 -26.18 31.42 -9.90
C THR A 128 -25.06 31.79 -8.94
N ALA A 129 -25.33 32.74 -8.06
CA ALA A 129 -24.36 33.25 -7.09
C ALA A 129 -24.60 32.77 -5.67
N LEU A 130 -23.53 32.70 -4.88
CA LEU A 130 -23.61 32.59 -3.43
C LEU A 130 -24.14 33.92 -2.85
N LYS A 131 -23.65 35.05 -3.39
CA LYS A 131 -24.13 36.40 -3.10
C LYS A 131 -24.32 37.20 -4.39
N ALA A 132 -25.54 37.70 -4.62
CA ALA A 132 -25.87 38.56 -5.77
C ALA A 132 -26.20 39.98 -5.28
N GLY A 133 -25.30 40.94 -5.50
CA GLY A 133 -25.44 42.30 -4.96
C GLY A 133 -25.52 42.29 -3.44
N GLU A 134 -26.62 42.78 -2.86
CA GLU A 134 -26.89 42.73 -1.40
C GLU A 134 -27.62 41.45 -0.96
N THR A 135 -28.02 40.58 -1.90
CA THR A 135 -28.80 39.39 -1.59
C THR A 135 -27.90 38.19 -1.32
N GLN A 136 -27.99 37.64 -0.10
CA GLN A 136 -27.34 36.39 0.27
C GLN A 136 -28.20 35.20 -0.18
N ASN A 137 -27.80 34.53 -1.25
CA ASN A 137 -28.52 33.39 -1.81
C ASN A 137 -28.13 32.08 -1.12
N ALA A 138 -26.90 31.98 -0.61
CA ALA A 138 -26.41 30.78 0.04
C ALA A 138 -25.89 31.09 1.46
N ARG A 139 -26.16 30.18 2.40
CA ARG A 139 -25.62 30.23 3.76
C ARG A 139 -25.53 28.84 4.36
N TRP A 140 -24.63 28.67 5.32
CA TRP A 140 -24.65 27.54 6.23
C TRP A 140 -25.05 28.01 7.63
N VAL A 141 -25.58 27.11 8.44
CA VAL A 141 -26.03 27.41 9.81
C VAL A 141 -25.08 26.74 10.79
N ASP A 142 -24.62 27.51 11.77
CA ASP A 142 -23.70 27.03 12.78
C ASP A 142 -24.41 26.25 13.90
N ARG A 143 -23.63 25.80 14.89
CA ARG A 143 -24.14 25.02 16.03
C ARG A 143 -25.10 25.78 16.95
N HIS A 144 -25.09 27.11 16.88
CA HIS A 144 -25.95 28.00 17.65
C HIS A 144 -27.21 28.39 16.89
N GLY A 145 -27.32 28.00 15.61
CA GLY A 145 -28.42 28.38 14.74
C GLY A 145 -28.17 29.69 13.97
N ASP A 146 -26.98 30.27 14.09
CA ASP A 146 -26.66 31.53 13.44
C ASP A 146 -26.22 31.30 11.99
N PRO A 147 -26.67 32.15 11.04
CA PRO A 147 -26.32 32.03 9.64
C PRO A 147 -24.90 32.56 9.37
N GLN A 148 -24.13 31.80 8.60
CA GLN A 148 -22.76 32.11 8.22
C GLN A 148 -22.62 32.15 6.69
N TYR A 149 -21.80 33.08 6.20
CA TYR A 149 -21.68 33.41 4.76
C TYR A 149 -20.26 33.22 4.21
N TYR A 150 -19.30 32.79 5.02
CA TYR A 150 -17.96 32.46 4.55
C TYR A 150 -17.87 30.98 4.19
N TRP A 151 -17.09 30.65 3.16
CA TRP A 151 -17.01 29.30 2.59
C TRP A 151 -15.62 28.67 2.77
N ASP A 152 -14.70 29.35 3.45
CA ASP A 152 -13.39 28.84 3.85
C ASP A 152 -12.92 29.47 5.17
N GLY A 153 -12.14 28.74 5.96
CA GLY A 153 -11.49 29.28 7.15
C GLY A 153 -12.45 29.59 8.32
N ALA A 154 -12.27 30.76 8.94
CA ALA A 154 -12.98 31.17 10.14
C ALA A 154 -13.36 32.66 10.09
N HIS A 155 -14.09 33.07 9.05
CA HIS A 155 -14.35 34.47 8.72
C HIS A 155 -15.82 34.87 8.92
N ALA A 156 -16.35 34.68 10.13
CA ALA A 156 -17.78 34.87 10.46
C ALA A 156 -18.40 36.20 10.03
N GLU A 157 -17.59 37.26 9.87
CA GLU A 157 -18.07 38.60 9.57
C GLU A 157 -18.11 38.93 8.07
N LYS A 158 -17.61 38.07 7.17
CA LYS A 158 -17.44 38.41 5.74
C LYS A 158 -17.90 37.29 4.82
N HIS A 159 -18.68 37.66 3.79
CA HIS A 159 -18.90 36.78 2.63
C HIS A 159 -17.59 36.65 1.86
N MET A 160 -16.97 35.48 1.95
CA MET A 160 -15.63 35.23 1.43
C MET A 160 -15.44 33.74 1.14
N CYS A 161 -14.86 33.43 -0.01
CA CYS A 161 -14.43 32.09 -0.39
C CYS A 161 -12.91 32.00 -0.43
N ARG A 162 -12.38 30.78 -0.53
CA ARG A 162 -10.93 30.54 -0.58
C ARG A 162 -10.23 31.33 -1.68
N CYS A 163 -10.81 31.36 -2.89
CA CYS A 163 -10.20 32.06 -4.02
C CYS A 163 -10.07 33.57 -3.75
N GLY A 164 -11.00 34.16 -3.00
CA GLY A 164 -10.99 35.59 -2.66
C GLY A 164 -9.99 35.92 -1.54
N LEU A 165 -9.51 34.92 -0.80
CA LEU A 165 -8.42 35.05 0.15
C LEU A 165 -7.05 34.88 -0.52
N THR A 166 -6.97 34.10 -1.59
CA THR A 166 -5.72 33.81 -2.32
C THR A 166 -5.51 34.71 -3.54
N ASP A 167 -6.46 35.59 -3.86
CA ASP A 167 -6.51 36.40 -5.09
C ASP A 167 -6.47 35.53 -6.37
N GLU A 168 -7.09 34.34 -6.31
CA GLU A 168 -7.13 33.35 -7.40
C GLU A 168 -8.53 33.19 -8.01
N CYS A 169 -9.51 34.03 -7.65
CA CYS A 169 -10.83 33.95 -8.25
C CYS A 169 -10.79 34.25 -9.75
N VAL A 170 -11.70 33.63 -10.51
CA VAL A 170 -11.87 33.84 -11.96
C VAL A 170 -12.11 35.32 -12.27
N ASP A 171 -12.93 35.99 -11.47
CA ASP A 171 -13.03 37.45 -11.43
C ASP A 171 -12.32 37.97 -10.16
N PRO A 172 -11.16 38.64 -10.29
CA PRO A 172 -10.41 39.16 -9.15
C PRO A 172 -11.14 40.24 -8.34
N THR A 173 -12.24 40.79 -8.85
CA THR A 173 -13.05 41.81 -8.15
C THR A 173 -14.11 41.20 -7.23
N LEU A 174 -14.33 39.89 -7.33
CA LEU A 174 -15.37 39.17 -6.59
C LEU A 174 -14.76 38.30 -5.48
N PRO A 175 -15.47 38.09 -4.36
CA PRO A 175 -14.95 37.34 -3.22
C PRO A 175 -15.05 35.81 -3.39
N CYS A 176 -15.76 35.33 -4.42
CA CYS A 176 -16.02 33.93 -4.73
C CYS A 176 -16.16 33.74 -6.25
N ASN A 177 -15.77 32.58 -6.78
CA ASN A 177 -15.93 32.27 -8.21
C ASN A 177 -17.41 32.25 -8.60
N CYS A 178 -18.25 31.68 -7.75
CA CYS A 178 -19.68 31.56 -8.02
C CYS A 178 -20.43 32.89 -8.01
N ASP A 179 -19.87 33.94 -7.40
CA ASP A 179 -20.51 35.27 -7.43
C ASP A 179 -20.48 35.92 -8.81
N ALA A 180 -19.68 35.38 -9.75
CA ALA A 180 -19.62 35.87 -11.13
C ALA A 180 -20.89 35.55 -11.95
N GLU A 181 -21.78 34.67 -11.45
CA GLU A 181 -22.96 34.18 -12.18
C GLU A 181 -22.64 33.71 -13.60
N ALA A 182 -21.47 33.10 -13.77
CA ALA A 182 -20.96 32.75 -15.09
C ALA A 182 -21.89 31.77 -15.82
N PRO A 183 -22.01 31.85 -17.17
CA PRO A 183 -22.76 30.90 -17.99
C PRO A 183 -22.03 29.55 -18.19
N GLN A 184 -21.09 29.23 -17.29
CA GLN A 184 -20.30 28.00 -17.24
C GLN A 184 -20.19 27.53 -15.79
N TRP A 185 -19.77 26.28 -15.59
CA TRP A 185 -19.60 25.73 -14.25
C TRP A 185 -18.41 26.37 -13.55
N GLU A 186 -18.68 27.00 -12.42
CA GLU A 186 -17.67 27.49 -11.49
C GLU A 186 -17.80 26.76 -10.15
N SER A 187 -16.76 26.84 -9.32
CA SER A 187 -16.72 26.13 -8.04
C SER A 187 -16.00 26.94 -6.98
N ASP A 188 -16.56 26.92 -5.77
CA ASP A 188 -15.94 27.39 -4.56
C ASP A 188 -15.90 26.24 -3.54
N SER A 189 -14.71 25.95 -3.01
CA SER A 189 -14.52 24.97 -1.95
C SER A 189 -13.62 25.52 -0.86
N GLY A 190 -13.86 25.08 0.37
CA GLY A 190 -13.06 25.52 1.51
C GLY A 190 -13.36 24.76 2.79
N ALA A 191 -12.38 24.73 3.69
CA ALA A 191 -12.49 24.05 4.97
C ALA A 191 -12.91 25.05 6.05
N ILE A 192 -14.11 24.87 6.62
CA ILE A 192 -14.53 25.65 7.79
C ILE A 192 -13.71 25.20 9.00
N THR A 193 -12.97 26.12 9.59
CA THR A 193 -12.07 25.85 10.73
C THR A 193 -12.49 26.54 12.02
N ASN A 194 -13.58 27.31 11.99
CA ASN A 194 -14.10 27.99 13.17
C ASN A 194 -14.70 27.00 14.19
N ARG A 195 -13.92 26.67 15.22
CA ARG A 195 -14.30 25.69 16.25
C ARG A 195 -15.49 26.11 17.10
N THR A 196 -15.75 27.41 17.26
CA THR A 196 -16.90 27.87 18.06
C THR A 196 -18.20 27.76 17.27
N ALA A 197 -18.15 27.89 15.94
CA ALA A 197 -19.30 27.77 15.06
C ALA A 197 -19.62 26.32 14.67
N LEU A 198 -18.61 25.47 14.44
CA LEU A 198 -18.81 24.08 14.02
C LEU A 198 -19.54 23.22 15.07
N PRO A 199 -20.30 22.18 14.66
CA PRO A 199 -20.51 21.72 13.28
C PRO A 199 -21.47 22.58 12.45
N ILE A 200 -21.39 22.43 11.12
CA ILE A 200 -22.45 22.90 10.22
C ILE A 200 -23.69 22.04 10.48
N THR A 201 -24.78 22.68 10.87
CA THR A 201 -26.06 21.99 11.16
C THR A 201 -26.97 21.96 9.95
N GLU A 202 -26.78 22.89 9.00
CA GLU A 202 -27.67 23.05 7.87
C GLU A 202 -27.04 23.84 6.72
N LEU A 203 -27.43 23.51 5.48
CA LEU A 203 -27.13 24.29 4.27
C LEU A 203 -28.41 24.86 3.67
N ARG A 204 -28.36 26.11 3.24
CA ARG A 204 -29.49 26.83 2.63
C ARG A 204 -29.01 27.47 1.33
N PHE A 205 -29.68 27.12 0.24
CA PHE A 205 -29.41 27.66 -1.09
C PHE A 205 -30.68 28.30 -1.67
N GLY A 206 -30.50 29.32 -2.50
CA GLY A 206 -31.55 30.12 -3.12
C GLY A 206 -31.05 30.77 -4.41
N GLY A 207 -31.79 31.72 -4.96
CA GLY A 207 -31.38 32.46 -6.16
C GLY A 207 -31.68 31.76 -7.50
N LEU A 208 -32.07 30.48 -7.48
CA LEU A 208 -32.48 29.69 -8.65
C LEU A 208 -33.92 30.06 -9.07
N ARG A 209 -34.07 31.15 -9.83
CA ARG A 209 -35.37 31.68 -10.31
C ARG A 209 -35.67 31.30 -11.76
N LEU A 210 -34.65 30.92 -12.52
CA LEU A 210 -34.74 30.63 -13.94
C LEU A 210 -34.31 29.18 -14.21
N ASP A 211 -34.94 28.54 -15.20
CA ASP A 211 -34.78 27.11 -15.47
C ASP A 211 -33.36 26.68 -15.88
N PHE A 212 -32.54 27.63 -16.34
CA PHE A 212 -31.16 27.37 -16.75
C PHE A 212 -30.15 27.43 -15.60
N GLN A 213 -30.55 27.95 -14.43
CA GLN A 213 -29.66 28.05 -13.28
C GLN A 213 -29.53 26.70 -12.58
N GLN A 214 -28.31 26.31 -12.25
CA GLN A 214 -28.05 25.02 -11.59
C GLN A 214 -27.01 25.19 -10.49
N ALA A 215 -27.12 24.37 -9.45
CA ALA A 215 -26.15 24.32 -8.37
C ALA A 215 -26.00 22.89 -7.84
N ARG A 216 -24.81 22.56 -7.34
CA ARG A 216 -24.50 21.30 -6.64
C ARG A 216 -23.72 21.64 -5.38
N HIS A 217 -23.90 20.85 -4.34
CA HIS A 217 -23.14 21.02 -3.12
C HIS A 217 -22.69 19.68 -2.56
N THR A 218 -21.54 19.69 -1.91
CA THR A 218 -21.04 18.58 -1.09
C THR A 218 -20.62 19.11 0.27
N LEU A 219 -20.91 18.34 1.32
CA LEU A 219 -20.50 18.63 2.68
C LEU A 219 -19.79 17.41 3.25
N GLY A 220 -18.48 17.52 3.44
CA GLY A 220 -17.69 16.49 4.08
C GLY A 220 -17.97 16.36 5.58
N ALA A 221 -17.52 15.24 6.15
CA ALA A 221 -17.68 14.96 7.57
C ALA A 221 -16.98 15.99 8.47
N LEU A 222 -17.54 16.27 9.64
CA LEU A 222 -16.85 17.05 10.68
C LEU A 222 -15.59 16.31 11.14
N VAL A 223 -14.43 16.96 11.03
CA VAL A 223 -13.15 16.41 11.49
C VAL A 223 -12.71 17.09 12.78
N CYS A 224 -12.73 16.34 13.89
CA CYS A 224 -12.21 16.80 15.18
C CYS A 224 -10.76 16.35 15.36
N LYS A 225 -9.85 17.30 15.59
CA LYS A 225 -8.43 17.03 15.88
C LYS A 225 -8.05 17.62 17.23
N GLY A 226 -7.48 16.80 18.10
CA GLY A 226 -6.96 17.20 19.40
C GLY A 226 -5.95 16.17 19.89
N HIS A 227 -4.92 16.62 20.60
CA HIS A 227 -3.99 15.71 21.27
C HIS A 227 -4.74 15.13 22.47
N ASN A 228 -5.22 13.89 22.34
CA ASN A 228 -5.79 13.18 23.46
C ASN A 228 -4.61 12.76 24.35
N PRO A 229 -4.56 13.13 25.65
CA PRO A 229 -3.50 12.66 26.58
C PRO A 229 -3.52 11.14 26.82
N LEU A 230 -4.34 10.41 26.06
CA LEU A 230 -4.47 8.99 26.09
C LEU A 230 -3.77 8.42 24.86
N ASP A 231 -2.44 8.55 24.84
CA ASP A 231 -1.56 7.55 24.25
C ASP A 231 -1.62 6.26 25.10
N ARG A 232 -2.86 5.78 25.28
CA ARG A 232 -3.18 4.52 25.92
C ARG A 232 -3.89 3.70 24.87
N PRO A 233 -3.51 2.42 24.71
CA PRO A 233 -4.18 1.53 23.78
C PRO A 233 -5.68 1.54 24.09
N THR A 234 -6.50 1.71 23.04
CA THR A 234 -7.95 1.89 23.13
C THR A 234 -8.56 0.73 23.91
N ARG A 235 -9.24 1.04 25.02
CA ARG A 235 -9.63 0.06 26.05
C ARG A 235 -11.06 -0.45 25.94
N SER A 236 -11.83 0.08 24.98
CA SER A 236 -13.26 -0.22 24.79
C SER A 236 -13.75 0.33 23.44
N CYS A 237 -14.92 -0.15 23.00
CA CYS A 237 -15.64 0.41 21.86
C CYS A 237 -15.98 1.89 22.04
N SER A 238 -16.26 2.35 23.27
CA SER A 238 -16.47 3.78 23.57
C SER A 238 -15.19 4.59 23.29
N SER A 239 -14.04 4.12 23.77
CA SER A 239 -12.76 4.79 23.49
C SER A 239 -12.37 4.75 22.00
N LEU A 240 -12.73 3.69 21.28
CA LEU A 240 -12.56 3.59 19.83
C LEU A 240 -13.46 4.61 19.11
N ARG A 241 -14.72 4.73 19.52
CA ARG A 241 -15.66 5.73 18.99
C ARG A 241 -15.15 7.16 19.22
N GLN A 242 -14.65 7.45 20.43
CA GLN A 242 -14.03 8.74 20.75
C GLN A 242 -12.73 9.00 19.98
N ALA A 243 -12.00 7.95 19.62
CA ALA A 243 -10.84 8.02 18.73
C ALA A 243 -11.21 8.15 17.24
N GLY A 244 -12.50 8.19 16.90
CA GLY A 244 -13.01 8.41 15.54
C GLY A 244 -13.37 7.14 14.76
N HIS A 245 -13.36 5.96 15.40
CA HIS A 245 -13.85 4.72 14.79
C HIS A 245 -15.38 4.68 14.82
N THR A 246 -16.02 4.82 13.66
CA THR A 246 -17.48 4.94 13.54
C THR A 246 -18.15 3.75 12.85
N ARG A 247 -17.38 2.75 12.41
CA ARG A 247 -17.93 1.58 11.70
C ARG A 247 -18.22 0.45 12.66
N THR A 248 -19.36 -0.21 12.48
CA THR A 248 -19.62 -1.48 13.18
C THR A 248 -18.64 -2.56 12.69
N GLY A 249 -18.01 -3.29 13.60
CA GLY A 249 -17.02 -4.30 13.25
C GLY A 249 -16.25 -4.87 14.43
N TYR A 250 -15.34 -5.80 14.14
CA TYR A 250 -14.44 -6.37 15.14
C TYR A 250 -13.20 -5.48 15.32
N TYR A 251 -12.89 -5.16 16.58
CA TYR A 251 -11.78 -4.30 16.95
C TYR A 251 -10.91 -4.95 18.01
N LEU A 252 -9.63 -4.60 17.98
CA LEU A 252 -8.70 -4.90 19.06
C LEU A 252 -8.89 -3.87 20.17
N ILE A 253 -9.12 -4.37 21.39
CA ILE A 253 -9.22 -3.56 22.59
C ILE A 253 -8.19 -4.04 23.61
N ASN A 254 -7.54 -3.10 24.29
CA ASN A 254 -6.57 -3.44 25.34
C ASN A 254 -7.24 -3.39 26.71
N THR A 255 -7.24 -4.53 27.40
CA THR A 255 -7.80 -4.62 28.74
C THR A 255 -6.86 -4.00 29.79
N ARG A 256 -7.34 -3.86 31.02
CA ARG A 256 -6.57 -3.20 32.11
C ARG A 256 -5.23 -3.89 32.43
N GLU A 257 -5.02 -5.12 31.95
CA GLU A 257 -3.84 -5.95 32.19
C GLU A 257 -2.79 -5.89 31.05
N GLY A 258 -2.97 -5.05 30.03
CA GLY A 258 -2.05 -4.97 28.89
C GLY A 258 -2.28 -6.04 27.83
N ARG A 259 -3.42 -6.74 27.89
CA ARG A 259 -3.79 -7.86 27.02
C ARG A 259 -4.69 -7.39 25.88
N LEU A 260 -4.41 -7.83 24.66
CA LEU A 260 -5.21 -7.56 23.46
C LEU A 260 -6.37 -8.57 23.34
N ASP A 261 -7.60 -8.07 23.41
CA ASP A 261 -8.83 -8.83 23.19
C ASP A 261 -9.55 -8.34 21.91
N VAL A 262 -10.35 -9.21 21.30
CA VAL A 262 -11.20 -8.85 20.16
C VAL A 262 -12.63 -8.60 20.65
N ALA A 263 -13.16 -7.40 20.39
CA ALA A 263 -14.55 -7.05 20.66
C ALA A 263 -15.28 -6.68 19.37
N LEU A 264 -16.54 -7.10 19.24
CA LEU A 264 -17.46 -6.59 18.23
C LEU A 264 -18.05 -5.27 18.75
N CYS A 265 -17.69 -4.17 18.10
CA CYS A 265 -18.24 -2.85 18.40
C CYS A 265 -19.36 -2.53 17.42
N GLN A 266 -20.59 -2.34 17.93
CA GLN A 266 -21.74 -1.92 17.13
C GLN A 266 -21.85 -0.40 17.19
N MET A 267 -21.07 0.28 16.35
CA MET A 267 -20.91 1.74 16.37
C MET A 267 -22.17 2.51 15.94
N ASP A 268 -23.21 1.82 15.49
CA ASP A 268 -24.51 2.40 15.17
C ASP A 268 -25.46 2.47 16.39
N LEU A 269 -25.12 1.81 17.50
CA LEU A 269 -25.92 1.78 18.72
C LEU A 269 -25.52 2.88 19.72
N ASP A 270 -26.44 3.25 20.60
CA ASP A 270 -26.11 4.11 21.74
C ASP A 270 -25.11 3.41 22.68
N GLU A 271 -24.20 4.16 23.33
CA GLU A 271 -23.20 3.56 24.23
C GLU A 271 -23.84 2.85 25.44
N THR A 272 -25.07 3.22 25.80
CA THR A 272 -25.84 2.58 26.87
C THR A 272 -26.47 1.25 26.46
N ASP A 273 -26.49 0.92 25.16
CA ASP A 273 -27.02 -0.35 24.68
C ASP A 273 -26.07 -1.50 25.06
N PRO A 274 -26.55 -2.58 25.69
CA PRO A 274 -25.72 -3.72 26.06
C PRO A 274 -25.07 -4.44 24.87
N LYS A 275 -25.55 -4.22 23.64
CA LYS A 275 -24.97 -4.76 22.40
C LYS A 275 -23.93 -3.84 21.76
N PHE A 276 -23.72 -2.64 22.31
CA PHE A 276 -22.73 -1.68 21.81
C PHE A 276 -21.32 -2.28 21.77
N GLN A 277 -20.95 -3.06 22.81
CA GLN A 277 -19.70 -3.82 22.86
C GLN A 277 -20.02 -5.27 23.21
N LEU A 278 -19.71 -6.19 22.29
CA LEU A 278 -19.80 -7.63 22.51
C LEU A 278 -18.39 -8.22 22.58
N GLU A 279 -18.03 -8.74 23.75
CA GLU A 279 -16.79 -9.51 23.94
C GLU A 279 -16.89 -10.80 23.13
N THR A 280 -15.97 -11.01 22.17
CA THR A 280 -16.01 -12.21 21.32
C THR A 280 -15.46 -13.45 22.02
N GLY A 281 -14.73 -13.27 23.12
CA GLY A 281 -13.95 -14.31 23.77
C GLY A 281 -12.68 -14.69 23.02
N ALA A 282 -12.45 -14.17 21.80
CA ALA A 282 -11.20 -14.36 21.06
C ALA A 282 -10.10 -13.47 21.67
N ARG A 283 -9.07 -14.13 22.20
CA ARG A 283 -7.93 -13.51 22.87
C ARG A 283 -6.76 -13.47 21.90
N ILE A 284 -6.19 -12.30 21.62
CA ILE A 284 -4.87 -12.20 21.01
C ILE A 284 -3.88 -12.16 22.16
N ALA A 285 -3.70 -13.33 22.77
CA ALA A 285 -2.65 -13.51 23.75
C ALA A 285 -1.34 -13.62 22.96
N VAL A 286 -0.54 -12.56 22.97
CA VAL A 286 0.88 -12.69 22.62
C VAL A 286 1.53 -13.36 23.84
N GLU A 287 1.29 -14.66 24.01
CA GLU A 287 1.86 -15.45 25.10
C GLU A 287 3.34 -15.66 24.79
N ASN A 288 4.13 -14.63 25.04
CA ASN A 288 5.57 -14.73 24.96
C ASN A 288 6.04 -15.53 26.18
N VAL A 289 6.34 -16.81 25.96
CA VAL A 289 6.96 -17.65 26.98
C VAL A 289 8.34 -17.99 26.48
N TYR A 290 9.39 -17.51 27.13
CA TYR A 290 10.75 -17.89 26.80
C TYR A 290 11.72 -17.65 27.95
N PHE A 291 12.72 -18.52 28.05
CA PHE A 291 13.74 -18.44 29.08
C PHE A 291 15.11 -18.85 28.57
N ASP A 292 16.14 -18.39 29.26
CA ASP A 292 17.53 -18.85 29.15
C ASP A 292 18.08 -19.02 30.57
N ALA A 293 18.19 -20.28 31.03
CA ALA A 293 18.68 -20.65 32.34
C ALA A 293 20.13 -21.12 32.26
N TYR A 294 20.98 -20.62 33.16
CA TYR A 294 22.41 -20.90 33.15
C TYR A 294 22.89 -21.60 34.43
N LEU A 295 23.95 -22.38 34.30
CA LEU A 295 24.67 -23.02 35.41
C LEU A 295 26.15 -22.64 35.34
N VAL A 296 26.72 -22.22 36.47
CA VAL A 296 28.10 -21.73 36.61
C VAL A 296 29.04 -22.78 37.17
N ASN A 297 28.54 -23.66 38.05
CA ASN A 297 29.35 -24.68 38.71
C ASN A 297 29.00 -26.07 38.21
N TYR A 298 29.96 -26.99 38.27
CA TYR A 298 29.72 -28.39 37.98
C TYR A 298 28.55 -28.96 38.78
N GLN A 299 27.64 -29.61 38.06
CA GLN A 299 26.80 -30.66 38.61
C GLN A 299 27.40 -32.02 38.25
N THR A 300 27.73 -32.82 39.26
CA THR A 300 28.33 -34.16 39.11
C THR A 300 27.45 -35.29 39.64
N ASN A 301 26.42 -34.96 40.43
CA ASN A 301 25.48 -35.95 40.93
C ASN A 301 24.37 -36.17 39.90
N SER A 302 24.10 -37.45 39.62
CA SER A 302 22.92 -37.85 38.85
C SER A 302 21.67 -37.22 39.46
N GLY A 303 20.85 -36.62 38.60
CA GLY A 303 19.71 -35.85 39.04
C GLY A 303 19.31 -34.76 38.08
N ARG A 304 18.19 -34.12 38.41
CA ARG A 304 17.72 -32.93 37.69
C ARG A 304 18.74 -31.81 37.84
N ILE A 305 19.04 -31.14 36.73
CA ILE A 305 19.93 -29.99 36.74
C ILE A 305 19.19 -28.79 37.32
N ARG A 306 19.76 -28.20 38.39
CA ARG A 306 19.28 -26.94 38.97
C ARG A 306 20.19 -25.83 38.48
N PHE A 307 19.61 -24.68 38.17
CA PHE A 307 20.31 -23.57 37.56
C PHE A 307 20.58 -22.48 38.59
N ASP A 308 21.70 -21.78 38.44
CA ASP A 308 22.07 -20.66 39.33
C ASP A 308 21.20 -19.43 39.08
N GLY A 309 20.66 -19.30 37.87
CA GLY A 309 19.76 -18.20 37.51
C GLY A 309 19.28 -18.29 36.07
N THR A 310 18.65 -17.20 35.61
CA THR A 310 18.18 -17.00 34.23
C THR A 310 18.62 -15.63 33.72
N GLU A 311 19.09 -15.56 32.49
CA GLU A 311 19.31 -14.28 31.80
C GLU A 311 17.99 -13.63 31.41
N VAL A 312 17.04 -14.45 30.98
CA VAL A 312 15.67 -14.06 30.68
C VAL A 312 14.70 -15.17 31.08
N ASN A 313 13.50 -14.80 31.50
CA ASN A 313 12.45 -15.74 31.91
C ASN A 313 11.06 -15.10 31.75
N ILE A 314 10.71 -14.73 30.52
CA ILE A 314 9.40 -14.12 30.26
C ILE A 314 8.32 -15.19 30.36
N GLY A 315 7.27 -14.87 31.10
CA GLY A 315 6.19 -15.78 31.47
C GLY A 315 6.43 -16.54 32.77
N ASP A 316 7.57 -16.32 33.45
CA ASP A 316 7.95 -16.93 34.73
C ASP A 316 7.75 -18.46 34.78
N ALA A 317 7.90 -19.11 33.62
CA ALA A 317 7.61 -20.53 33.44
C ALA A 317 8.78 -21.43 33.85
N MET A 318 10.01 -20.90 33.88
CA MET A 318 11.20 -21.61 34.34
C MET A 318 11.51 -21.31 35.81
N SER A 319 11.74 -22.35 36.61
CA SER A 319 12.19 -22.23 38.00
C SER A 319 13.64 -22.70 38.15
N PRO A 320 14.63 -21.80 38.23
CA PRO A 320 16.06 -22.17 38.29
C PRO A 320 16.38 -23.07 39.48
N SER A 321 15.85 -22.72 40.66
CA SER A 321 16.09 -23.47 41.91
C SER A 321 15.60 -24.92 41.86
N THR A 322 14.56 -25.20 41.08
CA THR A 322 14.02 -26.55 40.93
C THR A 322 14.49 -27.23 39.65
N GLY A 323 14.93 -26.49 38.65
CA GLY A 323 15.32 -27.00 37.33
C GLY A 323 14.14 -27.32 36.41
N ILE A 324 12.94 -26.84 36.72
CA ILE A 324 11.71 -27.21 36.01
C ILE A 324 11.15 -26.03 35.24
N PHE A 325 10.90 -26.25 33.95
CA PHE A 325 9.98 -25.45 33.17
C PHE A 325 8.57 -26.03 33.31
N THR A 326 7.55 -25.20 33.55
CA THR A 326 6.14 -25.61 33.57
C THR A 326 5.38 -24.83 32.50
N ALA A 327 4.77 -25.53 31.54
CA ALA A 327 4.04 -24.91 30.44
C ALA A 327 2.84 -24.11 30.99
N PRO A 328 2.80 -22.78 30.80
CA PRO A 328 1.67 -21.97 31.29
C PRO A 328 0.42 -22.10 30.41
N THR A 329 0.61 -22.49 29.15
CA THR A 329 -0.43 -22.56 28.12
C THR A 329 -0.21 -23.81 27.25
N PRO A 330 -1.26 -24.39 26.64
CA PRO A 330 -1.10 -25.41 25.63
C PRO A 330 -0.39 -24.85 24.39
N GLY A 331 0.54 -25.60 23.81
CA GLY A 331 1.30 -25.09 22.67
C GLY A 331 2.40 -25.99 22.17
N ILE A 332 3.06 -25.54 21.10
CA ILE A 332 4.29 -26.12 20.58
C ILE A 332 5.47 -25.30 21.13
N TYR A 333 6.36 -25.97 21.85
CA TYR A 333 7.53 -25.39 22.48
C TYR A 333 8.82 -25.94 21.89
N ALA A 334 9.84 -25.09 21.76
CA ALA A 334 11.19 -25.49 21.43
C ALA A 334 12.07 -25.45 22.69
N PHE A 335 12.92 -26.45 22.85
CA PHE A 335 13.90 -26.52 23.93
C PHE A 335 15.27 -26.86 23.37
N HIS A 336 16.29 -26.16 23.84
CA HIS A 336 17.69 -26.34 23.47
C HIS A 336 18.52 -26.43 24.74
N LEU A 337 19.32 -27.47 24.85
CA LEU A 337 20.28 -27.65 25.93
C LEU A 337 21.67 -27.76 25.33
N HIS A 338 22.60 -26.97 25.84
CA HIS A 338 24.03 -27.14 25.60
C HIS A 338 24.73 -27.11 26.94
N TYR A 339 25.65 -28.04 27.16
CA TYR A 339 26.40 -28.12 28.41
C TYR A 339 27.82 -28.55 28.15
N PHE A 340 28.75 -28.04 28.94
CA PHE A 340 30.14 -28.47 28.93
C PHE A 340 30.36 -29.67 29.86
N SER A 341 31.25 -30.57 29.46
CA SER A 341 31.76 -31.65 30.30
C SER A 341 33.18 -32.01 29.89
N ASP A 342 33.98 -32.40 30.87
CA ASP A 342 35.35 -32.89 30.75
C ASP A 342 35.46 -34.42 30.92
N ILE A 343 34.34 -35.09 31.16
CA ILE A 343 34.23 -36.54 31.30
C ILE A 343 33.07 -37.10 30.47
N GLU A 344 33.03 -38.42 30.33
CA GLU A 344 31.90 -39.16 29.77
C GLU A 344 30.60 -38.74 30.49
N THR A 345 29.61 -38.29 29.73
CA THR A 345 28.42 -37.64 30.29
C THR A 345 27.19 -37.84 29.42
N GLN A 346 26.03 -37.86 30.09
CA GLN A 346 24.74 -37.90 29.42
C GLN A 346 23.73 -37.01 30.13
N VAL A 347 23.13 -36.09 29.38
CA VAL A 347 22.00 -35.28 29.87
C VAL A 347 20.78 -35.50 28.99
N ASN A 348 19.68 -35.82 29.65
CA ASN A 348 18.40 -36.10 29.03
C ASN A 348 17.45 -34.91 29.20
N LEU A 349 16.77 -34.50 28.12
CA LEU A 349 15.62 -33.62 28.17
C LEU A 349 14.36 -34.47 28.37
N ARG A 350 13.57 -34.18 29.41
CA ARG A 350 12.40 -34.98 29.76
C ARG A 350 11.14 -34.14 29.80
N GLN A 351 10.03 -34.72 29.34
CA GLN A 351 8.67 -34.20 29.55
C GLN A 351 8.00 -35.06 30.61
N ASN A 352 7.56 -34.47 31.70
CA ASN A 352 6.91 -35.15 32.82
C ASN A 352 7.71 -36.37 33.32
N GLY A 353 9.05 -36.25 33.33
CA GLY A 353 9.98 -37.32 33.72
C GLY A 353 10.28 -38.37 32.64
N ILE A 354 9.64 -38.31 31.47
CA ILE A 354 9.89 -39.22 30.34
C ILE A 354 10.91 -38.59 29.39
N VAL A 355 11.98 -39.32 29.05
CA VAL A 355 13.02 -38.85 28.13
C VAL A 355 12.45 -38.62 26.73
N LYS A 356 12.72 -37.43 26.17
CA LYS A 356 12.32 -37.01 24.82
C LYS A 356 13.50 -36.71 23.91
N GLY A 357 14.62 -36.31 24.48
CA GLY A 357 15.87 -36.10 23.79
C GLY A 357 17.04 -36.38 24.71
N GLN A 358 18.17 -36.74 24.13
CA GLN A 358 19.40 -37.04 24.85
C GLN A 358 20.57 -36.35 24.14
N ALA A 359 21.50 -35.85 24.93
CA ALA A 359 22.83 -35.43 24.52
C ALA A 359 23.84 -36.30 25.26
N TYR A 360 24.84 -36.80 24.54
CA TYR A 360 25.85 -37.71 25.04
C TYR A 360 27.22 -37.24 24.54
N ALA A 361 28.20 -37.32 25.43
CA ALA A 361 29.60 -37.02 25.16
C ALA A 361 30.44 -38.14 25.75
N ASP A 362 31.38 -38.64 24.95
CA ASP A 362 32.29 -39.75 25.32
C ASP A 362 33.65 -39.19 25.75
N ASP A 363 34.33 -39.85 26.68
CA ASP A 363 35.69 -39.47 27.06
C ASP A 363 36.69 -40.04 26.03
N VAL A 364 37.39 -39.15 25.32
CA VAL A 364 38.43 -39.58 24.38
C VAL A 364 39.74 -39.71 25.16
N TYR A 365 40.02 -40.95 25.61
CA TYR A 365 41.24 -41.30 26.33
C TYR A 365 42.50 -40.67 25.73
N GLY A 366 43.10 -39.71 26.46
CA GLY A 366 44.41 -39.13 26.16
C GLY A 366 44.41 -37.68 25.65
N TYR A 367 43.25 -37.03 25.55
CA TYR A 367 43.13 -35.59 25.30
C TYR A 367 42.19 -34.95 26.34
N ASP A 368 42.70 -34.04 27.17
CA ASP A 368 41.92 -33.24 28.14
C ASP A 368 41.10 -32.13 27.43
N ASP A 369 40.43 -32.45 26.34
CA ASP A 369 39.65 -31.49 25.57
C ASP A 369 38.18 -31.58 25.99
N GLY A 370 37.73 -30.61 26.79
CA GLY A 370 36.34 -30.53 27.20
C GLY A 370 35.38 -30.40 26.01
N GLN A 371 34.22 -31.04 26.14
CA GLN A 371 33.22 -31.18 25.08
C GLN A 371 31.99 -30.32 25.39
N THR A 372 31.24 -29.94 24.36
CA THR A 372 29.95 -29.22 24.51
C THR A 372 28.82 -30.00 23.85
N PRO A 373 28.41 -31.15 24.40
CA PRO A 373 27.22 -31.85 23.96
C PRO A 373 25.97 -30.96 24.03
N GLY A 374 25.06 -31.17 23.09
CA GLY A 374 23.81 -30.42 23.04
C GLY A 374 22.69 -31.17 22.34
N GLN A 375 21.45 -30.80 22.65
CA GLN A 375 20.25 -31.38 22.08
C GLN A 375 19.15 -30.34 21.93
N SER A 376 18.36 -30.45 20.85
CA SER A 376 17.22 -29.59 20.57
C SER A 376 15.98 -30.43 20.30
N ILE A 377 14.85 -30.11 20.95
CA ILE A 377 13.59 -30.82 20.76
C ILE A 377 12.42 -29.85 20.59
N LEU A 378 11.41 -30.30 19.84
CA LEU A 378 10.09 -29.67 19.77
C LEU A 378 9.09 -30.55 20.53
N LEU A 379 8.32 -29.95 21.42
CA LEU A 379 7.30 -30.64 22.20
C LEU A 379 5.96 -29.94 22.07
N THR A 380 4.91 -30.72 21.86
CA THR A 380 3.54 -30.29 22.10
C THR A 380 3.24 -30.52 23.57
N LEU A 381 2.93 -29.45 24.30
CA LEU A 381 2.70 -29.46 25.75
C LEU A 381 1.27 -28.99 26.04
N ASP A 382 0.64 -29.60 27.04
CA ASP A 382 -0.56 -29.07 27.69
C ASP A 382 -0.18 -28.12 28.83
N ALA A 383 -1.11 -27.25 29.25
CA ALA A 383 -0.89 -26.40 30.42
C ALA A 383 -0.63 -27.25 31.68
N GLY A 384 0.48 -26.97 32.37
CA GLY A 384 0.94 -27.71 33.54
C GLY A 384 1.96 -28.81 33.24
N ASP A 385 2.22 -29.15 31.97
CA ASP A 385 3.29 -30.08 31.61
C ASP A 385 4.66 -29.52 32.04
N GLN A 386 5.54 -30.42 32.49
CA GLN A 386 6.86 -30.07 33.00
C GLN A 386 7.96 -30.55 32.07
N VAL A 387 8.96 -29.70 31.85
CA VAL A 387 10.17 -30.04 31.10
C VAL A 387 11.40 -29.76 31.95
N ASP A 388 12.33 -30.72 32.00
CA ASP A 388 13.58 -30.58 32.73
C ASP A 388 14.78 -31.19 31.98
N ALA A 389 15.98 -30.73 32.36
CA ALA A 389 17.24 -31.37 32.01
C ALA A 389 17.69 -32.26 33.16
N TYR A 390 18.07 -33.51 32.86
CA TYR A 390 18.44 -34.51 33.84
C TYR A 390 19.78 -35.15 33.50
N LEU A 391 20.77 -34.95 34.37
CA LEU A 391 22.07 -35.58 34.28
C LEU A 391 21.93 -37.04 34.71
N ASP A 392 22.15 -37.98 33.79
CA ASP A 392 22.05 -39.40 34.08
C ASP A 392 23.32 -39.91 34.76
N PHE A 393 24.47 -39.60 34.16
CA PHE A 393 25.82 -39.82 34.69
C PHE A 393 26.80 -38.79 34.09
N GLY A 394 27.98 -38.67 34.70
CA GLY A 394 29.02 -37.74 34.26
C GLY A 394 28.96 -36.38 34.95
N SER A 395 29.27 -35.32 34.20
CA SER A 395 29.23 -33.93 34.69
C SER A 395 28.54 -32.99 33.69
N ALA A 396 28.04 -31.87 34.20
CA ALA A 396 27.56 -30.75 33.39
C ALA A 396 27.98 -29.43 34.06
N GLY A 397 28.76 -28.60 33.38
CA GLY A 397 29.28 -27.34 33.90
C GLY A 397 30.80 -27.24 33.83
N SER A 398 31.33 -26.09 34.22
CA SER A 398 32.77 -25.89 34.44
C SER A 398 33.00 -25.22 35.80
N THR A 399 34.26 -24.88 36.13
CA THR A 399 34.54 -23.94 37.21
C THR A 399 34.56 -22.51 36.65
N SER A 400 33.56 -21.71 37.02
CA SER A 400 33.48 -20.25 36.84
C SER A 400 33.05 -19.69 35.47
N ASP A 401 32.64 -20.52 34.52
CA ASP A 401 32.05 -20.05 33.25
C ASP A 401 30.59 -20.50 33.09
N ARG A 402 29.79 -19.70 32.36
CA ARG A 402 28.40 -20.03 31.99
C ARG A 402 28.38 -20.91 30.74
N ASN A 403 28.95 -22.11 30.83
CA ASN A 403 29.05 -23.03 29.69
C ASN A 403 27.86 -23.99 29.59
N VAL A 404 26.83 -23.79 30.43
CA VAL A 404 25.60 -24.58 30.42
C VAL A 404 24.44 -23.63 30.27
N HIS A 405 23.69 -23.81 29.18
CA HIS A 405 22.50 -23.04 28.85
C HIS A 405 21.36 -23.98 28.52
N PHE A 406 20.25 -23.82 29.23
CA PHE A 406 18.97 -24.43 28.91
C PHE A 406 18.01 -23.33 28.47
N VAL A 407 17.67 -23.35 27.18
CA VAL A 407 16.84 -22.34 26.52
C VAL A 407 15.53 -23.00 26.12
N GLY A 408 14.41 -22.30 26.33
CA GLY A 408 13.13 -22.76 25.84
C GLY A 408 12.22 -21.60 25.48
N TYR A 409 11.35 -21.80 24.48
CA TYR A 409 10.39 -20.78 24.05
C TYR A 409 9.14 -21.38 23.41
N LEU A 410 8.00 -20.70 23.55
CA LEU A 410 6.76 -21.00 22.85
C LEU A 410 6.91 -20.59 21.38
N LEU A 411 6.73 -21.54 20.47
CA LEU A 411 6.65 -21.29 19.04
C LEU A 411 5.24 -20.92 18.60
N TYR A 412 4.25 -21.64 19.12
CA TYR A 412 2.85 -21.48 18.71
C TYR A 412 1.88 -21.94 19.80
N PRO A 413 0.97 -21.07 20.30
CA PRO A 413 -0.09 -21.47 21.24
C PRO A 413 -1.16 -22.32 20.54
N LEU A 414 -1.75 -23.30 21.24
CA LEU A 414 -2.76 -24.24 20.70
C LEU A 414 -4.16 -24.07 21.29
#